data_AF-K2CH14-F1
#
_entry.id   AF-K2CH14-F1
#
_cell.length_a   1.000
_cell.length_b   1.000
_cell.length_c   1.000
_cell.angle_alpha   90.00
_cell.angle_beta   90.00
_cell.angle_gamma   90.00
#
_symmetry.space_group_name_H-M   'P 1'
#
loop_
_entity.id
_entity.type
_entity.pdbx_description
1 polymer ?
#
loop_
_entity_poly.entity_id
_entity_poly.type
_entity_poly.pdbx_seq_one_letter_code
_entity_poly.pdbx_strand_id
1 'polypeptide(L)' 'MRPNWDLVEKIGTHIHVSHIGFAIYKNNALYFRHASSEHQKTEEVLMENYLKNTLKNPLIKGINIQIALASR' A
#
# COMPACT_ATOMS: atom_id res chain seq x y z
N MET A 1 -0.93 5.75 -1.63
CA MET A 1 -1.51 7.11 -1.48
C MET A 1 -2.12 7.56 -2.78
N ARG A 2 -3.38 7.98 -2.75
CA ARG A 2 -4.12 8.58 -3.87
C ARG A 2 -4.65 9.96 -3.46
N PRO A 3 -3.82 11.02 -3.55
CA PRO A 3 -4.14 12.31 -2.93
C PRO A 3 -5.44 12.95 -3.43
N ASN A 4 -5.78 12.75 -4.70
CA ASN A 4 -6.92 13.38 -5.36
C ASN A 4 -7.98 12.34 -5.75
N TRP A 5 -8.21 11.32 -4.92
CA TRP A 5 -9.18 10.28 -5.25
C TRP A 5 -10.60 10.68 -4.82
N ASP A 6 -11.36 11.17 -5.79
CA ASP A 6 -12.78 11.46 -5.64
C ASP A 6 -13.62 10.18 -5.78
N LEU A 7 -14.36 9.87 -4.72
CA LEU A 7 -15.33 8.78 -4.67
C LEU A 7 -16.66 9.24 -4.06
N VAL A 8 -16.94 10.56 -4.03
CA VAL A 8 -18.12 11.11 -3.36
C VAL A 8 -19.41 10.48 -3.87
N GLU A 9 -19.56 10.28 -5.18
CA GLU A 9 -20.74 9.63 -5.75
C GLU A 9 -20.90 8.16 -5.32
N LYS A 10 -19.79 7.45 -5.05
CA LYS A 10 -19.80 6.01 -4.77
C LYS A 10 -19.91 5.69 -3.30
N ILE A 11 -19.22 6.45 -2.46
CA ILE A 11 -19.08 6.18 -1.02
C ILE A 11 -19.32 7.42 -0.14
N GLY A 12 -19.72 8.55 -0.73
CA GLY A 12 -20.06 9.78 0.02
C GLY A 12 -18.86 10.61 0.49
N THR A 13 -17.62 10.24 0.14
CA THR A 13 -16.43 10.97 0.59
C THR A 13 -15.22 10.79 -0.33
N HIS A 14 -14.22 11.67 -0.16
CA HIS A 14 -12.88 11.52 -0.71
C HIS A 14 -12.05 10.59 0.18
N ILE A 15 -11.09 9.86 -0.39
CA ILE A 15 -10.18 9.01 0.38
C ILE A 15 -8.74 9.06 -0.14
N HIS A 16 -7.75 9.11 0.76
CA HIS A 16 -6.34 9.22 0.36
C HIS A 16 -5.58 7.89 0.38
N VAL A 17 -6.10 6.88 1.08
CA VAL A 17 -5.42 5.60 1.31
C VAL A 17 -6.27 4.48 0.74
N SER A 18 -5.70 3.71 -0.19
CA SER A 18 -6.40 2.60 -0.85
C SER A 18 -6.00 1.22 -0.33
N HIS A 19 -4.84 1.09 0.33
CA HIS A 19 -4.27 -0.18 0.75
C HIS A 19 -3.13 0.04 1.76
N ILE A 20 -2.88 -0.94 2.63
CA ILE A 20 -1.87 -0.90 3.70
C ILE A 20 -1.21 -2.28 3.88
N GLY A 21 -0.05 -2.31 4.54
CA GLY A 21 0.67 -3.54 4.88
C GLY A 21 1.97 -3.22 5.61
N PHE A 22 2.83 -4.21 5.78
CA PHE A 22 4.09 -4.07 6.52
C PHE A 22 5.29 -4.08 5.57
N ALA A 23 6.26 -3.21 5.86
CA ALA A 23 7.58 -3.24 5.25
C ALA A 23 8.47 -4.21 6.03
N ILE A 24 8.89 -5.31 5.41
CA ILE A 24 9.68 -6.37 6.06
C ILE A 24 11.01 -6.50 5.32
N TYR A 25 12.13 -6.20 5.99
CA TYR A 25 13.46 -6.40 5.43
C TYR A 25 13.98 -7.80 5.77
N LYS A 26 14.31 -8.60 4.76
CA LYS A 26 14.89 -9.94 4.92
C LYS A 26 15.70 -10.33 3.70
N ASN A 27 16.71 -11.19 3.86
CA ASN A 27 17.55 -11.69 2.77
C ASN A 27 18.09 -10.58 1.85
N ASN A 28 18.50 -9.46 2.46
CA ASN A 28 19.01 -8.27 1.77
C ASN A 28 18.02 -7.62 0.77
N ALA A 29 16.72 -7.76 1.01
CA ALA A 29 15.67 -7.15 0.21
C ALA A 29 14.49 -6.65 1.06
N LEU A 30 13.81 -5.62 0.58
CA LEU A 30 12.61 -5.06 1.22
C LEU A 30 11.35 -5.66 0.59
N TYR A 31 10.56 -6.34 1.41
CA TYR A 31 9.28 -6.92 1.03
C TYR A 31 8.13 -6.06 1.55
N PHE A 32 7.06 -6.02 0.76
CA PHE A 32 5.75 -5.57 1.20
C PHE A 32 4.91 -6.80 1.55
N ARG A 33 4.58 -6.96 2.84
CA ARG A 33 3.69 -8.02 3.33
C ARG A 33 2.30 -7.46 3.51
N HIS A 34 1.32 -8.01 2.80
CA HIS A 34 -0.06 -7.53 2.84
C HIS A 34 -1.06 -8.65 2.58
N ALA A 35 -2.32 -8.41 2.95
CA ALA A 35 -3.44 -9.26 2.53
C ALA A 35 -3.84 -8.85 1.11
N SER A 36 -3.86 -9.80 0.18
CA SER A 36 -4.17 -9.53 -1.23
C SER A 36 -5.59 -9.96 -1.55
N SER A 37 -6.42 -9.02 -2.02
CA SER A 37 -7.74 -9.35 -2.58
C SER A 37 -7.64 -10.00 -3.96
N GLU A 38 -6.50 -9.87 -4.65
CA GLU A 38 -6.28 -10.51 -5.95
C GLU A 38 -5.90 -11.98 -5.77
N HIS A 39 -4.94 -12.26 -4.88
CA HIS A 39 -4.43 -13.61 -4.64
C HIS A 39 -5.13 -14.36 -3.50
N GLN A 40 -6.12 -13.73 -2.85
CA GLN A 40 -6.94 -14.32 -1.77
C GLN A 40 -6.10 -14.90 -0.62
N LYS A 41 -4.96 -14.29 -0.32
CA LYS A 41 -4.06 -14.70 0.75
C LYS A 41 -3.18 -13.55 1.23
N THR A 42 -2.59 -13.72 2.41
CA THR A 42 -1.45 -12.91 2.82
C THR A 42 -0.24 -13.31 1.98
N GLU A 43 0.41 -12.32 1.38
CA GLU A 43 1.58 -12.55 0.55
C GLU A 43 2.70 -11.56 0.84
N GLU A 44 3.87 -11.88 0.31
CA GLU A 44 5.06 -11.04 0.35
C GLU A 44 5.58 -10.86 -1.05
N VAL A 45 5.67 -9.60 -1.47
CA VAL A 45 6.19 -9.21 -2.77
C VAL A 45 7.36 -8.25 -2.58
N LEU A 46 8.30 -8.24 -3.51
CA LEU A 46 9.36 -7.24 -3.49
C LEU A 46 8.71 -5.84 -3.58
N MET A 47 9.06 -4.96 -2.63
CA MET A 47 8.47 -3.62 -2.53
C MET A 47 8.66 -2.86 -3.85
N GLU A 48 9.84 -2.95 -4.47
CA GLU A 48 10.11 -2.29 -5.75
C GLU A 48 9.18 -2.76 -6.87
N ASN A 49 8.88 -4.07 -6.94
CA ASN A 49 8.02 -4.63 -7.98
C ASN A 49 6.57 -4.22 -7.77
N TYR A 50 6.11 -4.25 -6.51
CA TYR A 50 4.79 -3.76 -6.14
C TYR A 50 4.62 -2.29 -6.52
N LEU A 51 5.58 -1.43 -6.17
CA LEU A 51 5.52 0.01 -6.47
C LEU A 51 5.59 0.29 -7.98
N LYS A 52 6.50 -0.37 -8.72
CA LYS A 52 6.59 -0.27 -10.19
C LYS A 52 5.26 -0.63 -10.86
N ASN A 53 4.60 -1.70 -10.42
CA ASN A 53 3.30 -2.09 -10.95
C ASN A 53 2.20 -1.09 -10.55
N THR A 54 2.23 -0.61 -9.31
CA THR A 54 1.26 0.34 -8.75
C THR A 54 1.29 1.69 -9.47
N LEU A 55 2.48 2.15 -9.91
CA LEU A 55 2.65 3.40 -10.67
C LEU A 55 1.95 3.40 -12.03
N LYS A 56 1.53 2.24 -12.55
CA LYS A 56 0.68 2.17 -13.75
C LYS A 56 -0.69 2.81 -13.53
N ASN A 57 -1.15 2.91 -12.28
CA ASN A 57 -2.39 3.59 -11.95
C ASN A 57 -2.12 5.10 -11.74
N PRO A 58 -2.71 5.99 -12.56
CA PRO A 58 -2.40 7.43 -12.50
C PRO A 58 -2.86 8.11 -11.21
N LEU A 59 -3.81 7.52 -10.48
CA LEU A 59 -4.30 8.07 -9.22
C LEU A 59 -3.35 7.79 -8.05
N ILE A 60 -2.47 6.78 -8.15
CA ILE A 60 -1.53 6.44 -7.08
C ILE A 60 -0.24 7.24 -7.26
N LYS A 61 0.13 8.02 -6.23
CA LYS A 61 1.27 8.96 -6.29
C LYS A 61 2.40 8.65 -5.32
N GLY A 62 2.28 7.59 -4.52
CA GLY A 62 3.34 7.16 -3.60
C GLY A 62 2.82 6.39 -2.39
N ILE A 63 3.66 6.34 -1.36
CA ILE A 63 3.42 5.63 -0.09
C ILE A 63 3.58 6.57 1.10
N ASN A 64 2.92 6.24 2.21
CA ASN A 64 3.16 6.82 3.53
C ASN A 64 3.81 5.74 4.40
N ILE A 65 4.81 6.11 5.19
CA ILE A 65 5.55 5.20 6.06
C ILE A 65 5.34 5.63 7.50
N GLN A 66 4.98 4.67 8.34
CA GLN A 66 4.81 4.87 9.77
C GLN A 66 5.61 3.81 10.52
N ILE A 67 6.07 4.18 11.71
CA ILE A 67 6.71 3.27 12.65
C ILE A 67 5.81 3.11 13.85
N ALA A 68 5.66 1.89 14.35
CA ALA A 68 4.99 1.66 15.62
C ALA A 68 5.94 2.12 16.74
N LEU A 69 5.50 3.08 17.54
CA LEU A 69 6.18 3.43 18.79
C LEU A 69 5.76 2.41 19.84
N ALA A 70 6.70 1.67 20.40
CA ALA A 70 6.43 0.85 21.57
C ALA A 70 6.22 1.78 22.78
N SER A 71 5.03 1.78 23.37
CA SER A 71 4.84 2.27 24.74
C SER A 71 5.31 1.16 25.69
N ARG A 72 6.22 1.51 26.60
CA ARG A 72 6.56 0.65 27.75
C ARG A 72 5.46 0.68 28.79
#